data_AF-A0AAE1QGW5-F1
#
_entry.id   AF-A0AAE1QGW5-F1
#
_cell.length_a   1.000
_cell.length_b   1.000
_cell.length_c   1.000
_cell.angle_alpha   90.00
_cell.angle_beta   90.00
_cell.angle_gamma   90.00
#
_symmetry.space_group_name_H-M   'P 1'
#
loop_
_entity.id
_entity.type
_entity.pdbx_description
1 polymer ?
#
loop_
_entity_poly.entity_id
_entity_poly.type
_entity_poly.pdbx_seq_one_letter_code
_entity_poly.pdbx_strand_id
1 'polypeptide(L)'
;MAEPQDIEPIPTISTFRAPPFSSHDPTLWFTILEVNFKAHHITTSLKKFSVATTLLPPEVLSQLADSVTAACTSDTLYEDLKTAITTRLEASLSTPAVLRHHHPHPSLLPASFSDHTMQPLHS
;
A
#
# COMPACT_ATOMS: atom_id res chain seq x y z
N MET A 1 -49.06 39.77 6.42
CA MET A 1 -49.16 38.80 5.31
C MET A 1 -47.73 38.40 5.01
N ALA A 2 -47.31 37.21 5.44
CA ALA A 2 -45.93 36.74 5.28
C ALA A 2 -45.94 35.66 4.20
N GLU A 3 -45.21 35.92 3.11
CA GLU A 3 -45.02 35.00 2.00
C GLU A 3 -44.09 33.87 2.46
N PRO A 4 -44.46 32.59 2.35
CA PRO A 4 -43.57 31.49 2.67
C PRO A 4 -42.48 31.43 1.60
N GLN A 5 -41.28 31.85 1.97
CA GLN A 5 -40.09 31.66 1.17
C GLN A 5 -39.86 30.16 1.02
N ASP A 6 -40.08 29.64 -0.18
CA ASP A 6 -39.62 28.32 -0.60
C ASP A 6 -38.09 28.34 -0.57
N ILE A 7 -37.53 27.94 0.57
CA ILE A 7 -36.08 27.76 0.72
C ILE A 7 -35.75 26.47 -0.03
N GLU A 8 -35.54 26.59 -1.34
CA GLU A 8 -34.96 25.52 -2.16
C GLU A 8 -33.70 25.01 -1.42
N PRO A 9 -33.56 23.70 -1.18
CA PRO A 9 -32.42 23.18 -0.44
C PRO A 9 -31.15 23.56 -1.21
N ILE A 10 -30.36 24.46 -0.64
CA ILE A 10 -29.06 24.87 -1.18
C ILE A 10 -28.32 23.56 -1.48
N PRO A 11 -27.96 23.25 -2.73
CA PRO A 11 -27.24 22.03 -3.03
C PRO A 11 -25.94 22.12 -2.24
N THR A 12 -25.82 21.28 -1.21
CA THR A 12 -24.62 21.20 -0.40
C THR A 12 -23.51 20.89 -1.38
N ILE A 13 -22.68 21.88 -1.67
CA ILE A 13 -21.58 21.74 -2.61
C ILE A 13 -20.65 20.75 -1.95
N SER A 14 -20.81 19.46 -2.29
CA SER A 14 -20.05 18.37 -1.72
C SER A 14 -18.61 18.66 -2.10
N THR A 15 -17.86 19.24 -1.18
CA THR A 15 -16.49 19.63 -1.44
C THR A 15 -15.71 18.33 -1.56
N PHE A 16 -15.05 18.10 -2.70
CA PHE A 16 -14.25 16.90 -2.92
C PHE A 16 -13.22 16.79 -1.79
N ARG A 17 -13.51 15.96 -0.80
CA ARG A 17 -12.64 15.74 0.34
C ARG A 17 -11.95 14.42 0.12
N ALA A 18 -10.82 14.49 -0.57
CA ALA A 18 -9.99 13.34 -0.79
C ALA A 18 -9.57 12.72 0.55
N PRO A 19 -9.72 11.39 0.73
CA PRO A 19 -9.25 10.71 1.92
C PRO A 19 -7.71 10.71 1.96
N PRO A 20 -7.10 10.83 3.16
CA PRO A 20 -5.66 10.60 3.30
C PRO A 20 -5.31 9.18 2.85
N PHE A 21 -4.17 9.03 2.19
CA PHE A 21 -3.69 7.71 1.76
C PHE A 21 -3.43 6.80 2.96
N SER A 22 -3.96 5.57 2.89
CA SER A 22 -3.75 4.53 3.90
C SER A 22 -3.01 3.37 3.27
N SER A 23 -1.76 3.14 3.69
CA SER A 23 -0.96 1.98 3.26
C SER A 23 -1.41 0.66 3.90
N HIS A 24 -2.18 0.73 4.99
CA HIS A 24 -2.71 -0.45 5.66
C HIS A 24 -3.88 -1.09 4.91
N ASP A 25 -4.69 -0.28 4.23
CA ASP A 25 -5.85 -0.77 3.49
C ASP A 25 -6.02 0.02 2.18
N PRO A 26 -5.18 -0.27 1.16
CA PRO A 26 -5.22 0.44 -0.12
C PRO A 26 -6.54 0.21 -0.85
N THR A 27 -7.15 -0.97 -0.70
CA THR A 27 -8.44 -1.33 -1.31
C THR A 27 -9.58 -0.45 -0.79
N LEU A 28 -9.68 -0.25 0.52
CA LEU A 28 -10.66 0.66 1.12
C LEU A 28 -10.42 2.10 0.69
N TRP A 29 -9.16 2.55 0.66
CA TRP A 29 -8.81 3.89 0.20
C TRP A 29 -9.29 4.15 -1.23
N PHE A 30 -9.02 3.22 -2.15
CA PHE A 30 -9.52 3.29 -3.53
C PHE A 30 -11.04 3.27 -3.61
N THR A 31 -11.70 2.45 -2.79
CA THR A 31 -13.17 2.38 -2.74
C THR A 31 -13.78 3.74 -2.38
N ILE A 32 -13.24 4.41 -1.36
CA ILE A 32 -13.69 5.75 -0.96
C ILE A 32 -13.42 6.77 -2.08
N LEU A 33 -12.28 6.67 -2.75
CA LEU A 33 -11.93 7.50 -3.90
C LEU A 33 -12.91 7.33 -5.06
N GLU A 34 -13.32 6.11 -5.37
CA GLU A 34 -14.30 5.84 -6.43
C GLU A 34 -15.69 6.40 -6.11
N VAL A 35 -16.10 6.39 -4.84
CA VAL A 35 -17.34 7.04 -4.40
C VAL A 35 -17.24 8.55 -4.62
N ASN A 36 -16.11 9.17 -4.26
CA ASN A 36 -15.90 10.60 -4.50
C ASN A 36 -15.84 10.93 -6.00
N PHE A 37 -15.15 10.12 -6.81
CA PHE A 37 -15.13 10.31 -8.26
C PHE A 37 -16.53 10.27 -8.88
N LYS A 38 -17.39 9.35 -8.42
CA LYS A 38 -18.79 9.30 -8.85
C LYS A 38 -19.55 10.56 -8.43
N ALA A 39 -19.34 11.03 -7.20
CA ALA A 39 -19.98 12.24 -6.68
C ALA A 39 -19.56 13.52 -7.44
N HIS A 40 -18.34 13.56 -7.98
CA HIS A 40 -17.81 14.71 -8.73
C HIS A 40 -17.79 14.52 -10.25
N HIS A 41 -18.49 13.51 -10.77
CA HIS A 41 -18.55 13.18 -12.20
C HIS A 41 -17.16 12.97 -12.84
N ILE A 42 -16.19 12.48 -12.07
CA ILE A 42 -14.85 12.12 -12.56
C ILE A 42 -14.93 10.70 -13.14
N THR A 43 -15.26 10.63 -14.43
CA THR A 43 -15.43 9.35 -15.14
C THR A 43 -14.19 8.91 -15.92
N THR A 44 -13.37 9.87 -16.36
CA THR A 44 -12.18 9.61 -17.18
C THR A 44 -11.05 8.99 -16.35
N SER A 45 -10.50 7.86 -16.82
CA SER A 45 -9.33 7.19 -16.22
C SER A 45 -8.19 8.18 -15.94
N LEU A 46 -7.87 9.05 -16.91
CA LEU A 46 -6.81 10.06 -16.80
C LEU A 46 -7.02 11.04 -15.63
N LYS A 47 -8.26 11.52 -15.43
CA LYS A 47 -8.57 12.38 -14.28
C LYS A 47 -8.47 11.61 -12.96
N LYS A 48 -8.99 10.37 -12.91
CA LYS A 48 -8.90 9.53 -11.71
C LYS A 48 -7.45 9.27 -11.31
N PHE A 49 -6.60 8.97 -12.28
CA PHE A 49 -5.16 8.76 -12.07
C PHE A 49 -4.44 10.02 -11.64
N SER A 50 -4.71 11.16 -12.28
CA SER A 50 -4.12 12.44 -11.86
C SER A 50 -4.49 12.77 -10.41
N VAL A 51 -5.74 12.59 -10.03
CA VAL A 51 -6.16 12.81 -8.64
C VAL A 51 -5.53 11.78 -7.70
N ALA A 52 -5.58 10.49 -8.02
CA ALA A 52 -4.98 9.44 -7.18
C ALA A 52 -3.48 9.66 -6.96
N THR A 53 -2.73 10.02 -8.01
CA THR A 53 -1.29 10.35 -7.93
C THR A 53 -1.02 11.57 -7.06
N THR A 54 -1.87 12.61 -7.09
CA THR A 54 -1.71 13.76 -6.18
C THR A 54 -1.95 13.45 -4.70
N LEU A 55 -2.67 12.37 -4.40
CA LEU A 55 -2.99 11.96 -3.03
C LEU A 55 -1.98 10.96 -2.46
N LEU A 56 -1.16 10.37 -3.32
CA LEU A 56 -0.14 9.42 -2.93
C LEU A 56 1.09 10.16 -2.38
N PRO A 57 1.69 9.67 -1.28
CA PRO A 57 2.92 10.24 -0.77
C PRO A 57 4.09 10.00 -1.75
N PRO A 58 5.09 10.89 -1.78
CA PRO A 58 6.19 10.83 -2.74
C PRO A 58 7.03 9.55 -2.61
N GLU A 59 7.10 8.97 -1.41
CA GLU A 59 7.80 7.69 -1.18
C GLU A 59 7.13 6.52 -1.93
N VAL A 60 5.79 6.48 -1.93
CA VAL A 60 5.01 5.46 -2.64
C VAL A 60 5.06 5.68 -4.15
N LEU A 61 4.98 6.94 -4.60
CA LEU A 61 5.16 7.29 -6.01
C LEU A 61 6.55 6.93 -6.54
N SER A 62 7.61 7.22 -5.77
CA SER A 62 8.99 6.90 -6.15
C SER A 62 9.19 5.40 -6.25
N GLN A 63 8.59 4.66 -5.33
CA GLN A 63 8.57 3.21 -5.39
C GLN A 63 7.90 2.73 -6.68
N LEU A 64 6.74 3.27 -7.03
CA LEU A 64 5.93 2.84 -8.16
C LEU A 64 6.25 3.57 -9.47
N ALA A 65 7.34 4.35 -9.53
CA ALA A 65 7.63 5.23 -10.65
C ALA A 65 7.62 4.50 -12.01
N ASP A 66 8.21 3.30 -12.06
CA ASP A 66 8.20 2.44 -13.24
C ASP A 66 6.78 2.02 -13.65
N SER A 67 5.97 1.58 -12.68
CA SER A 67 4.57 1.19 -12.90
C SER A 67 3.70 2.37 -13.31
N VAL A 68 3.85 3.52 -12.67
CA VAL A 68 3.13 4.77 -12.98
C VAL A 68 3.47 5.24 -14.39
N THR A 69 4.74 5.16 -14.79
CA THR A 69 5.20 5.53 -16.14
C THR A 69 4.63 4.59 -17.19
N ALA A 70 4.65 3.28 -16.94
CA ALA A 70 4.07 2.28 -17.82
C ALA A 70 2.54 2.44 -17.95
N ALA A 71 1.86 2.69 -16.82
CA ALA A 71 0.42 2.93 -16.76
C ALA A 71 0.01 4.15 -17.59
N CYS A 72 0.83 5.20 -17.65
CA CYS A 72 0.51 6.44 -18.37
C CYS A 72 0.27 6.25 -19.88
N THR A 73 0.80 5.17 -20.46
CA THR A 73 0.59 4.77 -21.87
C THR A 73 -0.58 3.81 -22.09
N SER A 74 -1.18 3.28 -21.01
CA SER A 74 -2.32 2.36 -21.08
C SER A 74 -3.65 3.09 -21.05
N ASP A 75 -4.66 2.53 -21.73
CA ASP A 75 -6.05 3.02 -21.65
C ASP A 75 -6.67 2.80 -20.25
N THR A 76 -6.21 1.76 -19.57
CA THR A 76 -6.64 1.35 -18.22
C THR A 76 -5.72 1.88 -17.11
N LEU A 77 -5.12 3.05 -17.32
CA LEU A 77 -4.11 3.64 -16.43
C LEU A 77 -4.51 3.74 -14.94
N TYR A 78 -5.80 3.89 -14.62
CA TYR A 78 -6.29 3.94 -13.23
C TYR A 78 -6.34 2.54 -12.60
N GLU A 79 -6.77 1.53 -13.35
CA GLU A 79 -6.81 0.13 -12.89
C GLU A 79 -5.40 -0.46 -12.79
N ASP A 80 -4.50 -0.05 -13.69
CA ASP A 80 -3.08 -0.44 -13.64
C ASP A 80 -2.41 0.14 -12.39
N LEU A 81 -2.66 1.43 -12.10
CA LEU A 81 -2.21 2.08 -10.87
C LEU A 81 -2.76 1.38 -9.61
N LYS A 82 -4.06 1.04 -9.58
CA LYS A 82 -4.69 0.29 -8.49
C LYS A 82 -3.99 -1.04 -8.25
N THR A 83 -3.81 -1.82 -9.32
CA THR A 83 -3.14 -3.12 -9.27
C THR A 83 -1.71 -2.98 -8.78
N ALA A 84 -0.94 -2.04 -9.33
CA ALA A 84 0.45 -1.82 -8.95
C ALA A 84 0.61 -1.46 -7.47
N ILE A 85 -0.25 -0.58 -6.95
CA ILE A 85 -0.24 -0.19 -5.53
C ILE A 85 -0.60 -1.38 -4.63
N THR A 86 -1.68 -2.09 -4.95
CA THR A 86 -2.13 -3.23 -4.14
C THR A 86 -1.08 -4.34 -4.15
N THR A 87 -0.56 -4.74 -5.32
CA THR A 87 0.48 -5.77 -5.43
C THR A 87 1.75 -5.39 -4.67
N ARG A 88 2.17 -4.12 -4.74
CA ARG A 88 3.36 -3.63 -4.04
C ARG A 88 3.18 -3.61 -2.52
N LEU A 89 2.04 -3.15 -2.02
CA LEU A 89 1.76 -3.09 -0.59
C LEU A 89 1.57 -4.50 0.00
N GLU A 90 0.88 -5.40 -0.70
CA GLU A 90 0.77 -6.80 -0.31
C GLU A 90 2.14 -7.47 -0.24
N ALA A 91 3.04 -7.18 -1.21
CA ALA A 91 4.42 -7.66 -1.17
C ALA A 91 5.23 -7.07 0.01
N SER A 92 5.01 -5.80 0.37
CA SER A 92 5.65 -5.17 1.54
C SER A 92 5.13 -5.72 2.87
N LEU A 93 3.83 -6.02 2.99
CA LEU A 93 3.22 -6.67 4.15
C LEU A 93 3.68 -8.12 4.29
N SER A 94 3.96 -8.79 3.16
CA SER A 94 4.60 -10.10 3.10
C SER A 94 6.12 -10.01 3.21
N THR A 95 6.64 -9.10 4.04
CA THR A 95 7.98 -9.32 4.60
C THR A 95 7.83 -10.21 5.83
N PRO A 96 8.24 -11.49 5.78
CA PRO A 96 8.36 -12.29 6.97
C PRO A 96 9.46 -11.67 7.85
N ALA A 97 9.06 -10.82 8.79
CA ALA A 97 9.90 -10.34 9.89
C ALA A 97 10.46 -11.49 10.76
N VAL A 98 10.12 -12.75 10.45
CA VAL A 98 10.68 -13.95 11.07
C VAL A 98 12.04 -14.40 10.49
N LEU A 99 12.53 -13.85 9.36
CA LEU A 99 13.82 -14.29 8.78
C LEU A 99 15.02 -13.33 8.99
N ARG A 100 14.97 -12.43 10.00
CA ARG A 100 16.14 -11.58 10.34
C ARG A 100 16.77 -11.82 11.71
N HIS A 101 16.52 -12.97 12.34
CA HIS A 101 17.12 -13.32 13.64
C HIS A 101 18.16 -14.44 13.63
N HIS A 102 18.84 -14.77 12.52
CA HIS A 102 20.12 -15.47 12.70
C HIS A 102 21.12 -15.24 11.56
N HIS A 103 22.04 -14.34 11.84
CA HIS A 103 23.34 -14.21 11.20
C HIS A 103 24.07 -15.58 11.25
N PRO A 104 24.67 -16.09 10.16
CA PRO A 104 25.69 -17.11 10.31
C PRO A 104 26.88 -16.46 11.03
N HIS A 105 27.29 -16.98 12.19
CA HIS A 105 28.48 -16.52 12.89
C HIS A 105 29.69 -17.32 12.37
N PRO A 106 30.55 -16.77 11.49
CA PRO A 106 31.86 -17.35 11.28
C PRO A 106 32.80 -16.90 12.41
N SER A 107 33.57 -17.85 12.93
CA SER A 107 34.76 -17.67 13.81
C SER A 107 34.55 -17.84 15.31
N LEU A 108 34.64 -19.08 15.80
CA LEU A 108 35.45 -19.43 16.97
C LEU A 108 35.92 -20.89 16.84
N LEU A 109 37.06 -21.05 16.15
CA LEU A 109 38.15 -22.03 16.30
C LEU A 109 37.86 -23.55 16.37
N PRO A 110 38.65 -24.38 15.64
CA PRO A 110 38.59 -25.84 15.75
C PRO A 110 39.36 -26.32 16.99
N ALA A 111 38.66 -26.87 17.98
CA ALA A 111 39.30 -27.64 19.05
C ALA A 111 39.33 -29.12 18.66
N SER A 112 40.42 -29.51 18.00
CA SER A 112 40.95 -30.87 18.10
C SER A 112 41.43 -31.13 19.54
N PHE A 113 41.42 -32.40 19.97
CA PHE A 113 41.95 -32.94 21.24
C PHE A 113 41.12 -32.64 22.51
N SER A 114 40.77 -33.57 23.41
CA SER A 114 41.43 -34.82 23.81
C SER A 114 40.45 -35.85 24.38
N ASP A 115 40.72 -37.11 24.04
CA ASP A 115 40.59 -38.33 24.84
C ASP A 115 40.25 -38.16 26.35
N HIS A 116 39.11 -38.69 26.79
CA HIS A 116 39.08 -39.46 28.04
C HIS A 116 37.97 -40.52 28.05
N THR A 117 38.43 -41.76 28.06
CA THR A 117 37.76 -43.03 28.34
C THR A 117 36.56 -42.97 29.30
N MET A 118 35.40 -43.49 28.87
CA MET A 118 34.40 -44.05 29.78
C MET A 118 34.59 -45.57 29.80
N GLN A 119 35.16 -46.07 30.90
CA GLN A 119 35.21 -47.50 31.21
C GLN A 119 33.84 -48.00 31.69
N PRO A 120 33.43 -49.23 31.35
CA PRO A 120 32.18 -49.83 31.84
C PRO A 120 32.41 -50.49 33.20
N LEU A 121 31.52 -50.23 34.18
CA LEU A 121 31.49 -50.97 35.44
C LEU A 121 30.44 -52.08 35.33
N HIS A 122 30.91 -53.30 35.13
CA HIS A 122 30.16 -54.53 35.39
C HIS A 122 30.51 -54.97 36.82
N SER A 123 29.51 -55.27 37.65
CA SER A 123 29.68 -56.07 38.86
C SER A 123 28.43 -56.87 39.15
#